data_AF-A0A4Q3S2R5-F1
#
_entry.id   AF-A0A4Q3S2R5-F1
#
_cell.length_a   1.000
_cell.length_b   1.000
_cell.length_c   1.000
_cell.angle_alpha   90.00
_cell.angle_beta   90.00
_cell.angle_gamma   90.00
#
_symmetry.space_group_name_H-M   'P 1'
#
loop_
_entity.id
_entity.type
_entity.pdbx_description
1 polymer ?
#
loop_
_entity_poly.entity_id
_entity_poly.type
_entity_poly.pdbx_seq_one_letter_code
_entity_poly.pdbx_strand_id
1 'polypeptide(L)'
;ELVNKDHPQVIEIWNNVFMQFNRLKDGSLEPLPEKHVDTGMGFERLVRVIQQKQSNYDTDVFTGTIAATEKITGARYDFSDSKPAIAFRVIADHIRAISFTIADGQLPSNTGAGYVIRRILRRAVRYYYSSLDYKEPLLYKLIPVIADQFANVFPELKEQESFVARVVREEEEAFMRTLSKGITYFEQHLSDIDSRVISGAFAFTLFDTYGFPIDLTLLMAKEKEFDVDMADFQKSLGEQKNRSRAATVIDTEDWVVVNNSDKSTFVGYHDLHVDTPVLKYRKVKAKGKEQYQFVLQETPFYAESGGQVGDKGVLQFADEQVKVVDTKKENNLVIHFAESLPGNVTETVSATVDFESRLNTTYNHTATHLLHAALRKVLGNHVQQKGSLVSPDVLRFDFSHFAKVTDEEIRKIEILVNDKIRQNLPVVIKEMPKEEALKLGAMALFGEKYGDVVRVVVIDPAYSVELCGGTHVSHTGMIGVFTIISESAVAAGVRRIEALTGASAMRYIGERIGQFKYINELLKTKDPLKAIEKLLEDKSALEKKIEGMEARMLVQLRNELLQKDEIVNGVTFVADIVEVSNPDALKKLCFDLKSKLNDFVAVVCANIGGKPFVAIGISDT
;
A
#
# COMPACT_ATOMS: atom_id res chain seq x y z
N GLU A 1 -3.15 47.47 31.37
CA GLU A 1 -2.37 47.51 30.12
C GLU A 1 -1.79 46.13 29.79
N LEU A 2 -2.35 45.48 28.76
CA LEU A 2 -1.91 44.17 28.24
C LEU A 2 -1.24 44.27 26.86
N VAL A 3 -0.99 45.48 26.35
CA VAL A 3 -0.38 45.69 25.02
C VAL A 3 1.06 45.13 25.02
N ASN A 4 1.39 44.30 24.02
CA ASN A 4 2.69 43.65 23.82
C ASN A 4 3.19 42.78 24.99
N LYS A 5 2.28 42.21 25.78
CA LYS A 5 2.62 41.21 26.80
C LYS A 5 2.29 39.81 26.31
N ASP A 6 3.15 38.84 26.64
CA ASP A 6 2.89 37.42 26.43
C ASP A 6 1.81 36.96 27.42
N HIS A 7 0.55 37.18 27.04
CA HIS A 7 -0.61 36.88 27.86
C HIS A 7 -1.66 36.15 27.00
N PRO A 8 -2.29 35.06 27.46
CA PRO A 8 -3.24 34.25 26.67
C PRO A 8 -4.47 34.98 26.12
N GLN A 9 -4.76 36.19 26.63
CA GLN A 9 -5.84 37.07 26.16
C GLN A 9 -5.37 38.16 25.17
N VAL A 10 -4.07 38.30 24.94
CA VAL A 10 -3.50 39.21 23.94
C VAL A 10 -3.33 38.40 22.66
N ILE A 11 -4.34 38.47 21.79
CA ILE A 11 -4.42 37.67 20.57
C ILE A 11 -4.36 38.54 19.33
N GLU A 12 -3.63 38.07 18.32
CA GLU A 12 -3.65 38.65 16.98
C GLU A 12 -5.00 38.30 16.32
N ILE A 13 -5.77 39.30 15.91
CA ILE A 13 -7.08 39.09 15.25
C ILE A 13 -6.96 39.28 13.74
N TRP A 14 -6.07 40.17 13.30
CA TRP A 14 -5.93 40.56 11.91
C TRP A 14 -4.47 40.91 11.58
N ASN A 15 -3.95 40.34 10.49
CA ASN A 15 -2.68 40.70 9.89
C ASN A 15 -2.88 41.36 8.51
N ASN A 16 -2.14 42.44 8.23
CA ASN A 16 -2.14 43.15 6.95
C ASN A 16 -0.71 43.24 6.42
N VAL A 17 -0.39 42.39 5.45
CA VAL A 17 0.93 42.27 4.85
C VAL A 17 0.95 43.03 3.53
N PHE A 18 1.82 44.03 3.44
CA PHE A 18 2.07 44.78 2.21
C PHE A 18 3.21 44.10 1.45
N MET A 19 2.87 43.23 0.49
CA MET A 19 3.87 42.47 -0.25
C MET A 19 4.62 43.38 -1.21
N GLN A 20 5.94 43.49 -1.01
CA GLN A 20 6.78 44.43 -1.76
C GLN A 20 7.97 43.78 -2.46
N PHE A 21 8.38 42.58 -2.04
CA PHE A 21 9.63 41.97 -2.48
C PHE A 21 9.51 40.46 -2.72
N ASN A 22 10.22 39.96 -3.73
CA ASN A 22 10.58 38.56 -3.90
C ASN A 22 11.92 38.30 -3.20
N ARG A 23 11.98 37.26 -2.38
CA ARG A 23 13.23 36.80 -1.78
C ARG A 23 13.89 35.74 -2.67
N LEU A 24 15.05 36.07 -3.23
CA LEU A 24 15.84 35.16 -4.04
C LEU A 24 16.58 34.13 -3.17
N LYS A 25 17.08 33.07 -3.81
CA LYS A 25 17.79 31.96 -3.13
C LYS A 25 19.05 32.40 -2.38
N ASP A 26 19.70 33.46 -2.83
CA ASP A 26 20.86 34.08 -2.18
C ASP A 26 20.48 34.99 -1.00
N GLY A 27 19.18 35.14 -0.74
CA GLY A 27 18.62 35.97 0.33
C GLY A 27 18.39 37.42 -0.05
N SER A 28 18.76 37.85 -1.27
CA SER A 28 18.48 39.21 -1.77
C SER A 28 16.98 39.43 -1.98
N LEU A 29 16.55 40.69 -1.86
CA LEU A 29 15.16 41.11 -2.01
C LEU A 29 15.02 41.93 -3.29
N GLU A 30 14.29 41.41 -4.26
CA GLU A 30 13.96 42.13 -5.48
C GLU A 30 12.55 42.70 -5.40
N PRO A 31 12.31 43.96 -5.79
CA PRO A 31 10.98 44.54 -5.81
C PRO A 31 10.02 43.71 -6.68
N LEU A 32 8.81 43.44 -6.17
CA LEU A 32 7.77 42.82 -6.97
C LEU A 32 7.33 43.76 -8.10
N PRO A 33 7.11 43.25 -9.32
CA PRO A 33 6.59 44.06 -10.43
C PRO A 33 5.18 44.59 -10.14
N GLU A 34 4.36 43.81 -9.42
CA GLU A 34 3.06 44.24 -8.91
C GLU A 34 3.01 44.05 -7.39
N LYS A 35 2.57 45.09 -6.67
CA LYS A 35 2.46 45.08 -5.21
C LYS A 35 1.01 44.84 -4.82
N HIS A 36 0.80 43.88 -3.93
CA HIS A 36 -0.54 43.53 -3.43
C HIS A 36 -0.57 43.61 -1.91
N VAL A 37 -1.78 43.78 -1.37
CA VAL A 37 -2.05 43.66 0.05
C VAL A 37 -2.57 42.25 0.30
N ASP A 38 -1.82 41.47 1.07
CA ASP A 38 -2.27 40.18 1.60
C ASP A 38 -2.81 40.41 3.01
N THR A 39 -4.08 40.09 3.22
CA THR A 39 -4.79 40.40 4.45
C THR A 39 -5.45 39.14 5.00
N GLY A 40 -5.24 38.88 6.28
CA GLY A 40 -5.72 37.67 6.94
C GLY A 40 -6.36 38.00 8.28
N MET A 41 -7.69 37.87 8.36
CA MET A 41 -8.44 38.02 9.60
C MET A 41 -8.90 36.65 10.09
N GLY A 42 -8.52 36.27 11.31
CA GLY A 42 -8.86 34.96 11.86
C GLY A 42 -10.31 34.89 12.30
N PHE A 43 -11.16 34.23 11.52
CA PHE A 43 -12.60 34.10 11.78
C PHE A 43 -12.89 33.56 13.19
N GLU A 44 -12.27 32.45 13.59
CA GLU A 44 -12.47 31.82 14.91
C GLU A 44 -12.07 32.76 16.06
N ARG A 45 -11.01 33.54 15.87
CA ARG A 45 -10.53 34.51 16.86
C ARG A 45 -11.48 35.70 16.97
N LEU A 46 -12.02 36.17 15.85
CA LEU A 46 -13.04 37.22 15.83
C LEU A 46 -14.32 36.76 16.54
N VAL A 47 -14.79 35.54 16.25
CA VAL A 47 -15.98 34.96 16.91
C VAL A 47 -15.78 34.83 18.41
N ARG A 48 -14.60 34.39 18.88
CA ARG A 48 -14.24 34.36 20.31
C ARG A 48 -14.46 35.72 20.98
N VAL A 49 -14.01 36.80 20.34
CA VAL A 49 -14.14 38.16 20.87
C VAL A 49 -15.61 38.61 20.88
N ILE A 50 -16.32 38.41 19.78
CA ILE A 50 -17.75 38.80 19.65
C ILE A 50 -18.62 38.08 20.68
N GLN A 51 -18.37 36.79 20.91
CA GLN A 51 -19.11 35.97 21.87
C GLN A 51 -18.59 36.08 23.31
N GLN A 52 -17.59 36.93 23.56
CA GLN A 52 -16.98 37.16 24.87
C GLN A 52 -16.47 35.88 25.53
N LYS A 53 -15.87 34.98 24.72
CA LYS A 53 -15.32 33.70 25.17
C LYS A 53 -13.83 33.78 25.48
N GLN A 54 -13.38 32.90 26.37
CA GLN A 54 -11.97 32.82 26.79
C GLN A 54 -11.15 31.87 25.91
N SER A 55 -11.79 31.01 25.13
CA SER A 55 -11.17 30.11 24.17
C SER A 55 -11.93 30.12 22.85
N ASN A 56 -11.23 29.88 21.73
CA ASN A 56 -11.87 29.74 20.42
C ASN A 56 -12.82 28.53 20.40
N TYR A 57 -12.49 27.48 21.16
CA TYR A 57 -13.25 26.23 21.19
C TYR A 57 -14.54 26.33 22.01
N ASP A 58 -14.73 27.39 22.80
CA ASP A 58 -15.94 27.61 23.60
C ASP A 58 -17.01 28.39 22.82
N THR A 59 -16.76 28.65 21.54
CA THR A 59 -17.68 29.34 20.61
C THR A 59 -18.60 28.34 19.90
N ASP A 60 -19.71 28.84 19.37
CA ASP A 60 -20.65 28.06 18.56
C ASP A 60 -20.01 27.35 17.34
N VAL A 61 -18.85 27.84 16.91
CA VAL A 61 -18.02 27.24 15.85
C VAL A 61 -17.58 25.81 16.21
N PHE A 62 -17.39 25.49 17.49
CA PHE A 62 -16.90 24.17 17.94
C PHE A 62 -17.82 23.46 18.95
N THR A 63 -18.66 24.18 19.69
CA THR A 63 -19.47 23.58 20.77
C THR A 63 -20.41 22.48 20.27
N GLY A 64 -20.88 22.54 19.03
CA GLY A 64 -21.70 21.48 18.42
C GLY A 64 -20.96 20.13 18.35
N THR A 65 -19.73 20.15 17.83
CA THR A 65 -18.87 18.95 17.74
C THR A 65 -18.43 18.46 19.12
N ILE A 66 -18.16 19.38 20.05
CA ILE A 66 -17.82 19.04 21.45
C ILE A 66 -19.01 18.32 22.11
N ALA A 67 -20.23 18.87 22.00
CA ALA A 67 -21.42 18.25 22.57
C ALA A 67 -21.72 16.86 21.97
N ALA A 68 -21.50 16.68 20.66
CA ALA A 68 -21.59 15.37 20.03
C ALA A 68 -20.55 14.38 20.60
N THR A 69 -19.33 14.86 20.84
CA THR A 69 -18.26 14.06 21.47
C THR A 69 -18.61 13.68 22.91
N GLU A 70 -19.21 14.58 23.69
CA GLU A 70 -19.69 14.28 25.06
C GLU A 70 -20.74 13.16 25.02
N LYS A 71 -21.68 13.22 24.06
CA LYS A 71 -22.73 12.22 23.91
C LYS A 71 -22.17 10.84 23.54
N ILE A 72 -21.14 10.79 22.69
CA ILE A 72 -20.52 9.53 22.25
C ILE A 72 -19.68 8.90 23.38
N THR A 73 -18.92 9.72 24.10
CA THR A 73 -17.95 9.25 25.10
C THR A 73 -18.53 9.09 26.50
N GLY A 74 -19.61 9.81 26.83
CA GLY A 74 -20.13 9.93 28.19
C GLY A 74 -19.32 10.87 29.10
N ALA A 75 -18.18 11.40 28.61
CA ALA A 75 -17.36 12.36 29.34
C ALA A 75 -17.91 13.80 29.20
N ARG A 76 -17.50 14.69 30.12
CA ARG A 76 -17.94 16.10 30.14
C ARG A 76 -16.82 17.06 29.81
N TYR A 77 -17.12 18.06 29.00
CA TYR A 77 -16.23 19.19 28.73
C TYR A 77 -16.39 20.24 29.83
N ASP A 78 -15.34 20.42 30.64
CA ASP A 78 -15.36 21.28 31.84
C ASP A 78 -14.82 22.70 31.62
N PHE A 79 -14.51 23.06 30.36
CA PHE A 79 -13.93 24.34 29.96
C PHE A 79 -12.55 24.66 30.56
N SER A 80 -11.92 23.73 31.28
CA SER A 80 -10.61 23.90 31.89
C SER A 80 -9.47 23.55 30.93
N ASP A 81 -8.23 23.55 31.44
CA ASP A 81 -7.05 23.03 30.73
C ASP A 81 -6.68 21.61 31.20
N SER A 82 -7.66 20.86 31.71
CA SER A 82 -7.49 19.43 32.04
C SER A 82 -7.21 18.59 30.79
N LYS A 83 -6.54 17.44 30.95
CA LYS A 83 -6.28 16.52 29.83
C LYS A 83 -7.55 16.12 29.07
N PRO A 84 -8.68 15.79 29.74
CA PRO A 84 -9.95 15.57 29.06
C PRO A 84 -10.44 16.79 28.26
N ALA A 85 -10.38 17.99 28.83
CA ALA A 85 -10.83 19.21 28.14
C ALA A 85 -9.99 19.51 26.89
N ILE A 86 -8.67 19.35 26.98
CA ILE A 86 -7.75 19.45 25.84
C ILE A 86 -8.12 18.41 24.77
N ALA A 87 -8.44 17.18 25.16
CA ALA A 87 -8.83 16.14 24.21
C ALA A 87 -10.10 16.52 23.44
N PHE A 88 -11.14 17.05 24.09
CA PHE A 88 -12.34 17.56 23.40
C PHE A 88 -12.00 18.63 22.35
N ARG A 89 -11.15 19.60 22.71
CA ARG A 89 -10.71 20.67 21.79
C ARG A 89 -9.95 20.11 20.59
N VAL A 90 -9.01 19.19 20.84
CA VAL A 90 -8.21 18.54 19.79
C VAL A 90 -9.11 17.73 18.85
N ILE A 91 -10.04 16.95 19.39
CA ILE A 91 -10.97 16.14 18.58
C ILE A 91 -11.80 17.06 17.68
N ALA A 92 -12.43 18.10 18.24
CA ALA A 92 -13.32 19.01 17.51
C ALA A 92 -12.61 19.79 16.39
N ASP A 93 -11.37 20.21 16.63
CA ASP A 93 -10.52 20.87 15.64
C ASP A 93 -10.04 19.91 14.54
N HIS A 94 -9.43 18.81 14.95
CA HIS A 94 -8.77 17.89 14.03
C HIS A 94 -9.77 17.20 13.11
N ILE A 95 -10.96 16.85 13.60
CA ILE A 95 -11.97 16.22 12.74
C ILE A 95 -12.45 17.16 11.62
N ARG A 96 -12.51 18.47 11.86
CA ARG A 96 -12.85 19.45 10.81
C ARG A 96 -11.77 19.48 9.74
N ALA A 97 -10.49 19.60 10.14
CA ALA A 97 -9.37 19.59 9.20
C ALA A 97 -9.33 18.28 8.38
N ILE A 98 -9.54 17.13 9.00
CA ILE A 98 -9.59 15.83 8.33
C ILE A 98 -10.77 15.75 7.36
N SER A 99 -11.96 16.21 7.76
CA SER A 99 -13.18 16.12 6.95
C SER A 99 -13.04 16.90 5.63
N PHE A 100 -12.63 18.17 5.71
CA PHE A 100 -12.52 19.02 4.53
C PHE A 100 -11.38 18.57 3.61
N THR A 101 -10.23 18.20 4.16
CA THR A 101 -9.10 17.73 3.32
C THR A 101 -9.43 16.44 2.56
N ILE A 102 -10.19 15.53 3.15
CA ILE A 102 -10.66 14.32 2.46
C ILE A 102 -11.74 14.66 1.42
N ALA A 103 -12.68 15.56 1.74
CA ALA A 103 -13.71 16.02 0.80
C ALA A 103 -13.09 16.72 -0.43
N ASP A 104 -11.99 17.44 -0.25
CA ASP A 104 -11.19 18.07 -1.31
C ASP A 104 -10.35 17.04 -2.13
N GLY A 105 -10.47 15.75 -1.83
CA GLY A 105 -9.86 14.65 -2.58
C GLY A 105 -8.47 14.24 -2.07
N GLN A 106 -7.97 14.82 -0.98
CA GLN A 106 -6.70 14.41 -0.40
C GLN A 106 -6.88 13.27 0.61
N LEU A 107 -6.43 12.07 0.22
CA LEU A 107 -6.53 10.89 1.07
C LEU A 107 -5.35 10.73 2.05
N PRO A 108 -5.56 10.11 3.23
CA PRO A 108 -4.50 9.68 4.13
C PRO A 108 -3.49 8.76 3.43
N SER A 109 -2.19 9.03 3.61
CA SER A 109 -1.11 8.27 2.97
C SER A 109 0.19 8.31 3.80
N ASN A 110 1.23 7.60 3.35
CA ASN A 110 2.53 7.61 4.01
C ASN A 110 3.43 8.78 3.59
N THR A 111 3.02 9.63 2.63
CA THR A 111 3.87 10.68 2.06
C THR A 111 3.08 11.96 1.73
N GLY A 112 3.79 13.10 1.66
CA GLY A 112 3.20 14.37 1.23
C GLY A 112 2.05 14.84 2.11
N ALA A 113 1.01 15.43 1.50
CA ALA A 113 -0.16 15.94 2.21
C ALA A 113 -0.96 14.84 2.92
N GLY A 114 -1.05 13.63 2.34
CA GLY A 114 -1.73 12.49 2.96
C GLY A 114 -1.08 12.03 4.27
N TYR A 115 0.24 12.19 4.42
CA TYR A 115 0.93 11.95 5.69
C TYR A 115 0.48 12.93 6.78
N VAL A 116 0.28 14.21 6.43
CA VAL A 116 -0.16 15.24 7.37
C VAL A 116 -1.57 14.93 7.86
N ILE A 117 -2.50 14.56 6.97
CA ILE A 117 -3.87 14.18 7.35
C ILE A 117 -3.84 12.98 8.30
N ARG A 118 -3.07 11.93 7.94
CA ARG A 118 -2.90 10.75 8.78
C ARG A 118 -2.34 11.12 10.16
N ARG A 119 -1.37 12.03 10.24
CA ARG A 119 -0.80 12.52 11.50
C ARG A 119 -1.87 13.20 12.37
N ILE A 120 -2.69 14.08 11.79
CA ILE A 120 -3.77 14.79 12.48
C ILE A 120 -4.82 13.79 13.00
N LEU A 121 -5.24 12.83 12.16
CA LEU A 121 -6.18 11.77 12.54
C LEU A 121 -5.64 10.94 13.70
N ARG A 122 -4.42 10.41 13.58
CA ARG A 122 -3.81 9.57 14.62
C ARG A 122 -3.61 10.33 15.93
N ARG A 123 -3.33 11.63 15.87
CA ARG A 123 -3.26 12.50 17.05
C ARG A 123 -4.62 12.58 17.73
N ALA A 124 -5.69 12.89 17.01
CA ALA A 124 -7.04 12.93 17.58
C ALA A 124 -7.45 11.57 18.19
N VAL A 125 -7.13 10.46 17.51
CA VAL A 125 -7.35 9.10 18.02
C VAL A 125 -6.65 8.86 19.35
N ARG A 126 -5.38 9.24 19.44
CA ARG A 126 -4.61 9.09 20.69
C ARG A 126 -5.23 9.89 21.83
N TYR A 127 -5.71 11.11 21.60
CA TYR A 127 -6.29 11.95 22.66
C TYR A 127 -7.56 11.33 23.23
N TYR A 128 -8.53 10.91 22.39
CA TYR A 128 -9.72 10.27 22.95
C TYR A 128 -9.39 8.91 23.58
N TYR A 129 -8.41 8.17 23.04
CA TYR A 129 -8.02 6.87 23.57
C TYR A 129 -7.42 6.98 24.97
N SER A 130 -6.54 7.97 25.21
CA SER A 130 -5.77 8.09 26.45
C SER A 130 -6.38 9.05 27.47
N SER A 131 -7.04 10.12 27.02
CA SER A 131 -7.54 11.19 27.89
C SER A 131 -9.04 11.11 28.15
N LEU A 132 -9.81 10.51 27.25
CA LEU A 132 -11.26 10.26 27.43
C LEU A 132 -11.58 8.79 27.68
N ASP A 133 -10.55 7.93 27.69
CA ASP A 133 -10.63 6.47 27.86
C ASP A 133 -11.61 5.76 26.90
N TYR A 134 -11.81 6.32 25.71
CA TYR A 134 -12.72 5.74 24.71
C TYR A 134 -11.96 4.81 23.76
N LYS A 135 -12.37 3.54 23.66
CA LYS A 135 -11.63 2.47 22.94
C LYS A 135 -12.31 2.00 21.66
N GLU A 136 -13.27 2.75 21.14
CA GLU A 136 -13.89 2.48 19.84
C GLU A 136 -13.58 3.58 18.82
N PRO A 137 -13.77 3.32 17.52
CA PRO A 137 -13.72 4.37 16.50
C PRO A 137 -14.78 5.45 16.78
N LEU A 138 -14.36 6.71 16.87
CA LEU A 138 -15.15 7.87 17.30
C LEU A 138 -15.28 8.92 16.19
N LEU A 139 -14.18 9.23 15.50
CA LEU A 139 -14.07 10.39 14.61
C LEU A 139 -15.08 10.32 13.46
N TYR A 140 -15.28 9.13 12.88
CA TYR A 140 -16.23 8.97 11.79
C TYR A 140 -17.68 9.29 12.20
N LYS A 141 -18.03 9.11 13.49
CA LYS A 141 -19.37 9.42 14.04
C LYS A 141 -19.62 10.93 14.12
N LEU A 142 -18.57 11.75 14.08
CA LEU A 142 -18.66 13.21 14.10
C LEU A 142 -18.83 13.82 12.69
N ILE A 143 -18.54 13.06 11.63
CA ILE A 143 -18.63 13.54 10.24
C ILE A 143 -20.01 14.08 9.88
N PRO A 144 -21.14 13.40 10.21
CA PRO A 144 -22.47 13.91 9.90
C PRO A 144 -22.75 15.27 10.55
N VAL A 145 -22.28 15.48 11.78
CA VAL A 145 -22.46 16.75 12.53
C VAL A 145 -21.77 17.91 11.81
N ILE A 146 -20.56 17.68 11.33
CA ILE A 146 -19.77 18.70 10.61
C ILE A 146 -20.35 18.92 9.22
N ALA A 147 -20.74 17.85 8.52
CA ALA A 147 -21.38 17.95 7.21
C ALA A 147 -22.66 18.78 7.26
N ASP A 148 -23.49 18.58 8.29
CA ASP A 148 -24.71 19.38 8.51
C ASP A 148 -24.39 20.84 8.86
N GLN A 149 -23.40 21.07 9.74
CA GLN A 149 -22.99 22.42 10.14
C GLN A 149 -22.53 23.26 8.94
N PHE A 150 -21.89 22.64 7.95
CA PHE A 150 -21.28 23.33 6.81
C PHE A 150 -22.03 23.15 5.49
N ALA A 151 -23.17 22.48 5.46
CA ALA A 151 -23.89 22.11 4.23
C ALA A 151 -24.17 23.28 3.26
N ASN A 152 -24.37 24.49 3.80
CA ASN A 152 -24.68 25.68 2.99
C ASN A 152 -23.44 26.48 2.53
N VAL A 153 -22.24 26.16 3.04
CA VAL A 153 -20.99 26.88 2.75
C VAL A 153 -20.00 25.99 2.03
N PHE A 154 -19.92 24.72 2.42
CA PHE A 154 -19.09 23.66 1.85
C PHE A 154 -19.95 22.42 1.58
N PRO A 155 -20.84 22.47 0.55
CA PRO A 155 -21.77 21.39 0.23
C PRO A 155 -21.07 20.06 -0.10
N GLU A 156 -19.83 20.12 -0.61
CA GLU A 156 -19.03 18.96 -1.01
C GLU A 156 -18.82 17.94 0.12
N LEU A 157 -18.71 18.40 1.37
CA LEU A 157 -18.59 17.50 2.52
C LEU A 157 -19.88 16.73 2.76
N LYS A 158 -21.05 17.37 2.54
CA LYS A 158 -22.35 16.73 2.69
C LYS A 158 -22.61 15.73 1.56
N GLU A 159 -22.28 16.09 0.33
CA GLU A 159 -22.37 15.20 -0.83
C GLU A 159 -21.50 13.94 -0.68
N GLN A 160 -20.34 14.08 -0.02
CA GLN A 160 -19.36 13.01 0.16
C GLN A 160 -19.37 12.39 1.57
N GLU A 161 -20.39 12.67 2.40
CA GLU A 161 -20.43 12.31 3.83
C GLU A 161 -20.10 10.81 4.06
N SER A 162 -20.77 9.92 3.33
CA SER A 162 -20.58 8.48 3.44
C SER A 162 -19.17 8.01 3.03
N PHE A 163 -18.52 8.72 2.12
CA PHE A 163 -17.17 8.42 1.69
C PHE A 163 -16.16 8.89 2.75
N VAL A 164 -16.26 10.15 3.19
CA VAL A 164 -15.38 10.72 4.22
C VAL A 164 -15.47 9.91 5.52
N ALA A 165 -16.68 9.57 5.95
CA ALA A 165 -16.89 8.74 7.14
C ALA A 165 -16.23 7.36 7.02
N ARG A 166 -16.31 6.70 5.86
CA ARG A 166 -15.64 5.41 5.63
C ARG A 166 -14.11 5.54 5.66
N VAL A 167 -13.54 6.55 5.01
CA VAL A 167 -12.09 6.79 5.01
C VAL A 167 -11.58 7.00 6.44
N VAL A 168 -12.24 7.87 7.20
CA VAL A 168 -11.87 8.16 8.60
C VAL A 168 -11.99 6.92 9.46
N ARG A 169 -13.09 6.16 9.32
CA ARG A 169 -13.32 4.93 10.09
C ARG A 169 -12.25 3.88 9.83
N GLU A 170 -11.91 3.62 8.56
CA GLU A 170 -10.90 2.61 8.20
C GLU A 170 -9.51 2.97 8.73
N GLU A 171 -9.10 4.24 8.61
CA GLU A 171 -7.82 4.70 9.17
C GLU A 171 -7.81 4.66 10.70
N GLU A 172 -8.93 4.99 11.34
CA GLU A 172 -9.11 4.91 12.78
C GLU A 172 -9.00 3.47 13.29
N GLU A 173 -9.77 2.54 12.70
CA GLU A 173 -9.71 1.11 13.01
C GLU A 173 -8.31 0.52 12.77
N ALA A 174 -7.68 0.87 11.64
CA ALA A 174 -6.33 0.42 11.32
C ALA A 174 -5.30 0.89 12.34
N PHE A 175 -5.38 2.16 12.73
CA PHE A 175 -4.45 2.71 13.71
C PHE A 175 -4.69 2.14 15.11
N MET A 176 -5.94 1.99 15.54
CA MET A 176 -6.29 1.45 16.86
C MET A 176 -5.73 0.04 17.08
N ARG A 177 -5.71 -0.82 16.04
CA ARG A 177 -5.09 -2.16 16.12
C ARG A 177 -3.60 -2.11 16.51
N THR A 178 -2.90 -1.06 16.10
CA THR A 178 -1.47 -0.85 16.40
C THR A 178 -1.23 0.00 17.64
N LEU A 179 -2.17 0.87 17.99
CA LEU A 179 -2.01 1.89 19.02
C LEU A 179 -1.79 1.30 20.40
N SER A 180 -2.60 0.32 20.81
CA SER A 180 -2.48 -0.27 22.15
C SER A 180 -1.11 -0.90 22.36
N LYS A 181 -0.62 -1.67 21.37
CA LYS A 181 0.71 -2.30 21.44
C LYS A 181 1.80 -1.25 21.47
N GLY A 182 1.73 -0.24 20.60
CA GLY A 182 2.72 0.83 20.53
C GLY A 182 2.83 1.64 21.83
N ILE A 183 1.69 1.97 22.46
CA ILE A 183 1.69 2.64 23.78
C ILE A 183 2.35 1.76 24.83
N THR A 184 1.95 0.49 24.95
CA THR A 184 2.53 -0.43 25.95
C THR A 184 4.03 -0.58 25.77
N TYR A 185 4.51 -0.79 24.54
CA TYR A 185 5.95 -0.89 24.24
C TYR A 185 6.71 0.39 24.56
N PHE A 186 6.14 1.56 24.26
CA PHE A 186 6.74 2.84 24.59
C PHE A 186 6.85 3.03 26.11
N GLU A 187 5.81 2.68 26.86
CA GLU A 187 5.82 2.80 28.33
C GLU A 187 6.78 1.83 29.01
N GLN A 188 6.87 0.60 28.53
CA GLN A 188 7.88 -0.37 28.98
C GLN A 188 9.30 0.13 28.71
N HIS A 189 9.57 0.68 27.53
CA HIS A 189 10.90 1.20 27.25
C HIS A 189 11.25 2.39 28.16
N LEU A 190 10.28 3.26 28.46
CA LEU A 190 10.50 4.36 29.40
C LEU A 190 10.77 3.91 30.84
N SER A 191 10.28 2.74 31.27
CA SER A 191 10.63 2.20 32.59
C SER A 191 12.04 1.61 32.65
N ASP A 192 12.61 1.26 31.49
CA ASP A 192 13.88 0.54 31.39
C ASP A 192 15.08 1.47 31.10
N ILE A 193 14.84 2.77 30.88
CA ILE A 193 15.90 3.74 30.59
C ILE A 193 16.08 4.74 31.74
N ASP A 194 17.33 4.90 32.17
CA ASP A 194 17.71 5.94 33.14
C ASP A 194 17.96 7.30 32.47
N SER A 195 18.20 7.32 31.15
CA SER A 195 18.43 8.54 30.38
C SER A 195 17.12 9.21 29.95
N ARG A 196 17.05 10.55 30.02
CA ARG A 196 15.94 11.35 29.49
C ARG A 196 15.92 11.47 27.95
N VAL A 197 16.63 10.57 27.26
CA VAL A 197 16.74 10.52 25.81
C VAL A 197 16.41 9.11 25.34
N ILE A 198 15.40 9.00 24.48
CA ILE A 198 14.97 7.78 23.82
C ILE A 198 15.83 7.58 22.58
N SER A 199 16.41 6.39 22.41
CA SER A 199 17.25 6.07 21.25
C SER A 199 16.48 6.16 19.92
N GLY A 200 17.16 6.63 18.88
CA GLY A 200 16.59 6.73 17.54
C GLY A 200 16.29 5.35 16.93
N ALA A 201 17.11 4.34 17.24
CA ALA A 201 16.88 2.96 16.86
C ALA A 201 15.58 2.37 17.47
N PHE A 202 15.26 2.67 18.73
CA PHE A 202 13.99 2.28 19.33
C PHE A 202 12.81 3.01 18.67
N ALA A 203 12.92 4.32 18.48
CA ALA A 203 11.91 5.11 17.79
C ALA A 203 11.68 4.62 16.34
N PHE A 204 12.75 4.18 15.66
CA PHE A 204 12.69 3.55 14.34
C PHE A 204 12.01 2.19 14.40
N THR A 205 12.25 1.38 15.43
CA THR A 205 11.57 0.09 15.63
C THR A 205 10.07 0.28 15.84
N LEU A 206 9.66 1.24 16.69
CA LEU A 206 8.26 1.62 16.85
C LEU A 206 7.63 2.04 15.50
N PHE A 207 8.35 2.82 14.72
CA PHE A 207 7.91 3.30 13.41
C PHE A 207 7.81 2.20 12.35
N ASP A 208 8.87 1.43 12.13
CA ASP A 208 9.02 0.48 11.03
C ASP A 208 8.36 -0.87 11.34
N THR A 209 8.54 -1.39 12.56
CA THR A 209 8.03 -2.71 12.94
C THR A 209 6.59 -2.66 13.45
N TYR A 210 6.26 -1.67 14.28
CA TYR A 210 4.95 -1.58 14.94
C TYR A 210 3.99 -0.57 14.28
N GLY A 211 4.45 0.15 13.25
CA GLY A 211 3.65 1.15 12.54
C GLY A 211 3.29 2.38 13.37
N PHE A 212 3.98 2.58 14.51
CA PHE A 212 3.72 3.64 15.48
C PHE A 212 4.40 4.95 15.02
N PRO A 213 3.64 6.02 14.73
CA PRO A 213 4.19 7.24 14.16
C PRO A 213 5.29 7.87 15.03
N ILE A 214 6.40 8.28 14.40
CA ILE A 214 7.46 9.05 15.05
C ILE A 214 6.91 10.33 15.71
N ASP A 215 5.91 10.97 15.10
CA ASP A 215 5.25 12.16 15.65
C ASP A 215 4.55 11.88 16.99
N LEU A 216 3.99 10.69 17.17
CA LEU A 216 3.37 10.30 18.43
C LEU A 216 4.42 9.92 19.47
N THR A 217 5.49 9.24 19.06
CA THR A 217 6.67 9.00 19.92
C THR A 217 7.23 10.30 20.46
N LEU A 218 7.43 11.31 19.60
CA LEU A 218 7.91 12.64 19.98
C LEU A 218 6.93 13.36 20.93
N LEU A 219 5.62 13.31 20.62
CA LEU A 219 4.60 13.93 21.46
C LEU A 219 4.56 13.30 22.86
N MET A 220 4.57 11.97 22.94
CA MET A 220 4.53 11.22 24.19
C MET A 220 5.82 11.39 25.00
N ALA A 221 6.97 11.46 24.34
CA ALA A 221 8.24 11.77 24.98
C ALA A 221 8.18 13.15 25.63
N LYS A 222 7.75 14.18 24.88
CA LYS A 222 7.64 15.55 25.37
C LYS A 222 6.66 15.69 26.56
N GLU A 223 5.52 15.00 26.53
CA GLU A 223 4.56 15.00 27.65
C GLU A 223 5.10 14.38 28.94
N LYS A 224 6.11 13.50 28.84
CA LYS A 224 6.80 12.87 29.98
C LYS A 224 8.18 13.48 30.24
N GLU A 225 8.50 14.60 29.59
CA GLU A 225 9.78 15.31 29.70
C GLU A 225 10.99 14.46 29.24
N PHE A 226 10.82 13.72 28.14
CA PHE A 226 11.88 13.01 27.42
C PHE A 226 12.10 13.61 26.03
N ASP A 227 13.34 13.49 25.53
CA ASP A 227 13.69 13.77 24.14
C ASP A 227 13.87 12.47 23.33
N VAL A 228 13.81 12.57 22.00
CA VAL A 228 14.10 11.46 21.08
C VAL A 228 15.31 11.81 20.24
N ASP A 229 16.28 10.90 20.12
CA ASP A 229 17.42 11.08 19.24
C ASP A 229 17.00 10.96 17.76
N MET A 230 16.67 12.12 17.18
CA MET A 230 16.26 12.21 15.78
C MET A 230 17.41 11.99 14.79
N ALA A 231 18.66 12.21 15.20
CA ALA A 231 19.81 11.98 14.33
C ALA A 231 20.02 10.47 14.13
N ASP A 232 19.96 9.70 15.21
CA ASP A 232 20.03 8.24 15.17
C ASP A 232 18.82 7.63 14.42
N PHE A 233 17.62 8.17 14.61
CA PHE A 233 16.43 7.76 13.84
C PHE A 233 16.61 7.96 12.33
N GLN A 234 17.14 9.12 11.92
CA GLN A 234 17.38 9.41 10.50
C GLN A 234 18.46 8.49 9.90
N LYS A 235 19.47 8.11 10.69
CA LYS A 235 20.49 7.15 10.28
C LYS A 235 19.87 5.79 9.94
N SER A 236 19.05 5.24 10.85
CA SER A 236 18.34 3.96 10.61
C SER A 236 17.44 4.02 9.36
N LEU A 237 16.74 5.14 9.15
CA LEU A 237 15.93 5.36 7.96
C LEU A 237 16.78 5.42 6.66
N GLY A 238 17.96 6.02 6.73
CA GLY A 238 18.92 6.08 5.61
C GLY A 238 19.46 4.71 5.22
N GLU A 239 19.81 3.87 6.20
CA GLU A 239 20.29 2.49 5.98
C GLU A 239 19.23 1.60 5.34
N GLN A 240 17.94 1.80 5.65
CA GLN A 240 16.84 1.12 4.96
C GLN A 240 16.73 1.55 3.48
N LYS A 241 16.78 2.86 3.21
CA LYS A 241 16.69 3.41 1.83
C LYS A 241 17.86 2.99 0.94
N ASN A 242 19.07 2.93 1.50
CA ASN A 242 20.28 2.55 0.75
C ASN A 242 20.25 1.08 0.34
N ARG A 243 19.72 0.20 1.20
CA ARG A 243 19.48 -1.22 0.85
C ARG A 243 18.55 -1.38 -0.35
N SER A 244 17.61 -0.46 -0.58
CA SER A 244 16.71 -0.48 -1.74
C SER A 244 17.31 0.10 -3.03
N ARG A 245 18.37 0.92 -2.95
CA ARG A 245 18.93 1.67 -4.10
C ARG A 245 20.16 1.04 -4.75
N ALA A 246 20.83 0.10 -4.10
CA ALA A 246 22.07 -0.50 -4.58
C ALA A 246 21.97 -1.36 -5.88
N ALA A 247 20.80 -1.42 -6.52
CA ALA A 247 20.54 -2.25 -7.71
C ALA A 247 20.82 -1.57 -9.07
N THR A 248 21.23 -0.29 -9.12
CA THR A 248 21.16 0.51 -10.37
C THR A 248 22.37 1.45 -10.57
N VAL A 249 23.56 0.93 -10.85
CA VAL A 249 24.66 1.74 -11.41
C VAL A 249 25.01 1.16 -12.78
N ILE A 250 24.81 1.96 -13.83
CA ILE A 250 25.21 1.66 -15.22
C ILE A 250 26.38 2.59 -15.52
N ASP A 251 27.51 2.02 -15.95
CA ASP A 251 28.68 2.77 -16.40
C ASP A 251 28.58 2.95 -17.92
N THR A 252 28.67 4.19 -18.41
CA THR A 252 28.43 4.53 -19.83
C THR A 252 29.68 5.16 -20.44
N GLU A 253 30.15 4.62 -21.56
CA GLU A 253 31.20 5.26 -22.37
C GLU A 253 30.64 6.43 -23.21
N ASP A 254 31.52 7.16 -23.88
CA ASP A 254 31.18 8.29 -24.75
C ASP A 254 30.43 7.83 -26.03
N TRP A 255 29.65 8.75 -26.61
CA TRP A 255 28.93 8.52 -27.87
C TRP A 255 29.87 8.55 -29.07
N VAL A 256 29.79 7.51 -29.91
CA VAL A 256 30.37 7.47 -31.26
C VAL A 256 29.31 7.95 -32.24
N VAL A 257 29.53 9.12 -32.85
CA VAL A 257 28.64 9.69 -33.86
C VAL A 257 28.91 9.03 -35.21
N VAL A 258 27.85 8.51 -35.83
CA VAL A 258 27.90 7.86 -37.15
C VAL A 258 27.38 8.82 -38.22
N ASN A 259 26.21 9.43 -37.98
CA ASN A 259 25.57 10.38 -38.89
C ASN A 259 25.20 11.67 -38.15
N ASN A 260 25.47 12.81 -38.77
CA ASN A 260 25.14 14.12 -38.22
C ASN A 260 23.70 14.50 -38.58
N SER A 261 22.76 14.15 -37.72
CA SER A 261 21.38 14.67 -37.74
C SER A 261 20.89 14.88 -36.31
N ASP A 262 20.24 16.02 -36.07
CA ASP A 262 19.73 16.39 -34.74
C ASP A 262 18.31 15.88 -34.49
N LYS A 263 17.67 15.22 -35.47
CA LYS A 263 16.27 14.77 -35.38
C LYS A 263 16.17 13.25 -35.28
N SER A 264 15.72 12.78 -34.13
CA SER A 264 15.26 11.40 -33.90
C SER A 264 13.74 11.40 -33.74
N THR A 265 13.02 10.68 -34.60
CA THR A 265 11.55 10.70 -34.66
C THR A 265 10.97 9.32 -34.40
N PHE A 266 9.95 9.25 -33.54
CA PHE A 266 9.21 8.02 -33.30
C PHE A 266 8.07 7.87 -34.32
N VAL A 267 8.06 6.78 -35.08
CA VAL A 267 7.03 6.45 -36.09
C VAL A 267 6.17 5.25 -35.69
N GLY A 268 6.48 4.64 -34.54
CA GLY A 268 5.91 3.38 -34.07
C GLY A 268 4.43 3.36 -33.72
N TYR A 269 3.71 4.47 -33.90
CA TYR A 269 2.25 4.48 -33.80
C TYR A 269 1.58 3.81 -35.02
N HIS A 270 2.24 3.83 -36.18
CA HIS A 270 1.69 3.31 -37.43
C HIS A 270 2.60 2.23 -38.03
N ASP A 271 3.92 2.42 -37.95
CA ASP A 271 4.89 1.56 -38.60
C ASP A 271 5.66 0.74 -37.57
N LEU A 272 5.66 -0.59 -37.71
CA LEU A 272 6.45 -1.50 -36.86
C LEU A 272 7.80 -1.88 -37.48
N HIS A 273 8.06 -1.34 -38.67
CA HIS A 273 9.24 -1.60 -39.48
C HIS A 273 9.63 -0.31 -40.21
N VAL A 274 10.92 0.04 -40.20
CA VAL A 274 11.47 1.16 -40.97
C VAL A 274 12.92 0.89 -41.34
N ASP A 275 13.32 1.34 -42.52
CA ASP A 275 14.72 1.42 -42.92
C ASP A 275 15.25 2.82 -42.60
N THR A 276 16.22 2.93 -41.69
CA THR A 276 16.68 4.21 -41.13
C THR A 276 18.20 4.24 -40.94
N PRO A 277 18.86 5.40 -41.03
CA PRO A 277 20.25 5.54 -40.58
C PRO A 277 20.39 5.40 -39.06
N VAL A 278 21.54 4.88 -38.61
CA VAL A 278 22.01 5.00 -37.22
C VAL A 278 22.66 6.36 -37.03
N LEU A 279 22.26 7.13 -36.02
CA LEU A 279 22.84 8.43 -35.72
C LEU A 279 24.11 8.30 -34.88
N LYS A 280 24.03 7.51 -33.81
CA LYS A 280 25.14 7.29 -32.87
C LYS A 280 24.95 6.02 -32.07
N TYR A 281 26.05 5.48 -31.57
CA TYR A 281 26.05 4.36 -30.63
C TYR A 281 27.04 4.60 -29.48
N ARG A 282 26.88 3.88 -28.38
CA ARG A 282 27.88 3.82 -27.30
C ARG A 282 27.91 2.45 -26.66
N LYS A 283 29.02 2.13 -26.02
CA LYS A 283 29.18 0.95 -25.19
C LYS A 283 28.81 1.29 -23.74
N VAL A 284 28.12 0.37 -23.08
CA VAL A 284 27.73 0.50 -21.68
C VAL A 284 28.02 -0.79 -20.93
N LYS A 285 28.42 -0.67 -19.66
CA LYS A 285 28.68 -1.80 -18.78
C LYS A 285 27.62 -1.84 -17.69
N ALA A 286 26.75 -2.84 -17.77
CA ALA A 286 25.68 -3.06 -16.81
C ALA A 286 25.85 -4.44 -16.17
N LYS A 287 25.92 -4.51 -14.83
CA LYS A 287 26.08 -5.77 -14.09
C LYS A 287 27.26 -6.64 -14.56
N GLY A 288 28.36 -6.00 -14.97
CA GLY A 288 29.56 -6.68 -15.45
C GLY A 288 29.48 -7.25 -16.88
N LYS A 289 28.34 -7.09 -17.58
CA LYS A 289 28.19 -7.43 -19.00
C LYS A 289 28.33 -6.17 -19.86
N GLU A 290 28.96 -6.34 -21.02
CA GLU A 290 29.00 -5.32 -22.05
C GLU A 290 27.69 -5.32 -22.84
N GLN A 291 27.14 -4.14 -23.06
CA GLN A 291 25.97 -3.90 -23.89
C GLN A 291 26.22 -2.67 -24.76
N TYR A 292 25.40 -2.48 -25.77
CA TYR A 292 25.46 -1.35 -26.67
C TYR A 292 24.14 -0.59 -26.66
N GLN A 293 24.24 0.71 -26.92
CA GLN A 293 23.09 1.58 -27.05
C GLN A 293 23.13 2.27 -28.41
N PHE A 294 22.03 2.23 -29.14
CA PHE A 294 21.88 2.83 -30.46
C PHE A 294 20.83 3.94 -30.45
N VAL A 295 21.06 4.98 -31.24
CA VAL A 295 20.09 6.03 -31.56
C VAL A 295 19.86 6.04 -33.06
N LEU A 296 18.60 5.95 -33.47
CA LEU A 296 18.17 5.94 -34.86
C LEU A 296 17.57 7.29 -35.26
N GLN A 297 17.61 7.61 -36.55
CA GLN A 297 16.97 8.82 -37.08
C GLN A 297 15.45 8.70 -37.05
N GLU A 298 14.90 7.58 -37.49
CA GLU A 298 13.49 7.21 -37.32
C GLU A 298 13.44 5.90 -36.54
N THR A 299 12.48 5.74 -35.63
CA THR A 299 12.37 4.49 -34.88
C THR A 299 10.92 4.04 -34.72
N PRO A 300 10.62 2.75 -35.00
CA PRO A 300 9.34 2.15 -34.71
C PRO A 300 9.26 1.71 -33.24
N PHE A 301 10.37 1.68 -32.49
CA PHE A 301 10.42 1.20 -31.11
C PHE A 301 9.92 2.27 -30.14
N TYR A 302 8.88 1.92 -29.37
CA TYR A 302 8.36 2.75 -28.30
C TYR A 302 9.34 2.69 -27.13
N ALA A 303 9.76 3.87 -26.67
CA ALA A 303 10.59 3.99 -25.49
C ALA A 303 9.73 3.91 -24.22
N GLU A 304 10.21 3.18 -23.20
CA GLU A 304 9.53 3.04 -21.92
C GLU A 304 9.03 4.39 -21.38
N SER A 305 7.70 4.52 -21.22
CA SER A 305 7.05 5.75 -20.78
C SER A 305 5.57 5.51 -20.43
N GLY A 306 5.02 6.29 -19.50
CA GLY A 306 3.61 6.20 -19.11
C GLY A 306 3.20 4.86 -18.48
N GLY A 307 4.16 4.09 -17.96
CA GLY A 307 3.95 2.73 -17.46
C GLY A 307 4.09 1.62 -18.51
N GLN A 308 4.07 1.96 -19.80
CA GLN A 308 4.36 1.02 -20.88
C GLN A 308 5.86 0.72 -20.98
N VAL A 309 6.22 -0.56 -21.00
CA VAL A 309 7.60 -1.02 -21.17
C VAL A 309 8.12 -0.71 -22.58
N GLY A 310 9.44 -0.55 -22.69
CA GLY A 310 10.10 -0.35 -23.98
C GLY A 310 9.94 -1.54 -24.91
N ASP A 311 9.84 -1.26 -26.20
CA ASP A 311 9.79 -2.34 -27.19
C ASP A 311 11.10 -3.10 -27.32
N LYS A 312 10.92 -4.33 -27.79
CA LYS A 312 11.98 -5.25 -28.18
C LYS A 312 11.83 -5.58 -29.65
N GLY A 313 12.88 -6.14 -30.24
CA GLY A 313 12.89 -6.46 -31.65
C GLY A 313 14.30 -6.61 -32.17
N VAL A 314 14.48 -6.20 -33.42
CA VAL A 314 15.69 -6.49 -34.19
C VAL A 314 16.11 -5.27 -35.02
N LEU A 315 17.42 -5.07 -35.08
CA LEU A 315 18.10 -4.22 -36.04
C LEU A 315 18.88 -5.11 -37.01
N GLN A 316 18.52 -5.09 -38.29
CA GLN A 316 19.18 -5.86 -39.35
C GLN A 316 20.14 -4.95 -40.14
N PHE A 317 21.43 -5.28 -40.09
CA PHE A 317 22.52 -4.59 -40.76
C PHE A 317 23.11 -5.50 -41.85
N ALA A 318 22.71 -5.35 -43.11
CA ALA A 318 23.11 -6.27 -44.18
C ALA A 318 22.97 -7.76 -43.76
N ASP A 319 24.09 -8.47 -43.56
CA ASP A 319 24.14 -9.88 -43.16
C ASP A 319 24.14 -10.12 -41.63
N GLU A 320 24.18 -9.07 -40.82
CA GLU A 320 24.24 -9.14 -39.36
C GLU A 320 22.93 -8.72 -38.68
N GLN A 321 22.49 -9.52 -37.71
CA GLN A 321 21.28 -9.26 -36.94
C GLN A 321 21.64 -8.90 -35.49
N VAL A 322 21.17 -7.75 -35.02
CA VAL A 322 21.39 -7.26 -33.65
C VAL A 322 20.06 -7.21 -32.92
N LYS A 323 19.97 -7.91 -31.78
CA LYS A 323 18.75 -7.96 -30.97
C LYS A 323 18.65 -6.72 -30.07
N VAL A 324 17.51 -6.04 -30.13
CA VAL A 324 17.13 -4.99 -29.18
C VAL A 324 16.37 -5.62 -28.02
N VAL A 325 16.93 -5.54 -26.82
CA VAL A 325 16.38 -6.17 -25.61
C VAL A 325 15.56 -5.22 -24.75
N ASP A 326 15.71 -3.91 -24.94
CA ASP A 326 14.98 -2.87 -24.24
C ASP A 326 15.09 -1.54 -25.00
N THR A 327 14.13 -0.63 -24.81
CA THR A 327 14.12 0.70 -25.44
C THR A 327 13.72 1.75 -24.41
N LYS A 328 14.57 2.75 -24.17
CA LYS A 328 14.31 3.80 -23.15
C LYS A 328 14.50 5.20 -23.70
N LYS A 329 13.94 6.18 -22.99
CA LYS A 329 14.07 7.59 -23.34
C LYS A 329 15.14 8.25 -22.47
N GLU A 330 16.13 8.89 -23.09
CA GLU A 330 17.18 9.66 -22.39
C GLU A 330 17.36 11.01 -23.11
N ASN A 331 17.20 12.13 -22.41
CA ASN A 331 17.35 13.48 -22.98
C ASN A 331 16.57 13.68 -24.30
N ASN A 332 15.32 13.22 -24.34
CA ASN A 332 14.44 13.20 -25.53
C ASN A 332 14.87 12.31 -26.70
N LEU A 333 15.94 11.52 -26.55
CA LEU A 333 16.34 10.51 -27.53
C LEU A 333 15.76 9.15 -27.16
N VAL A 334 15.42 8.37 -28.19
CA VAL A 334 15.05 6.96 -28.05
C VAL A 334 16.34 6.12 -28.14
N ILE A 335 16.65 5.45 -27.04
CA ILE A 335 17.85 4.65 -26.85
C ILE A 335 17.49 3.17 -26.92
N HIS A 336 18.07 2.46 -27.88
CA HIS A 336 17.85 1.03 -28.10
C HIS A 336 18.99 0.26 -27.45
N PHE A 337 18.67 -0.60 -26.48
CA PHE A 337 19.65 -1.43 -25.79
C PHE A 337 19.83 -2.74 -26.54
N ALA A 338 21.08 -3.06 -26.86
CA ALA A 338 21.45 -4.21 -27.66
C ALA A 338 22.61 -4.98 -27.02
N GLU A 339 22.71 -6.27 -27.34
CA GLU A 339 23.72 -7.16 -26.76
C GLU A 339 25.04 -7.16 -27.53
N SER A 340 25.04 -6.69 -28.79
CA SER A 340 26.19 -6.70 -29.69
C SER A 340 26.28 -5.41 -30.52
N LEU A 341 27.48 -5.14 -31.03
CA LEU A 341 27.77 -4.11 -32.03
C LEU A 341 28.04 -4.82 -33.36
N PRO A 342 27.38 -4.45 -34.47
CA PRO A 342 27.62 -5.07 -35.77
C PRO A 342 28.93 -4.56 -36.37
N GLY A 343 29.48 -5.30 -37.35
CA GLY A 343 30.73 -4.93 -38.02
C GLY A 343 30.68 -3.60 -38.78
N ASN A 344 29.53 -3.25 -39.37
CA ASN A 344 29.31 -1.99 -40.08
C ASN A 344 28.01 -1.29 -39.62
N VAL A 345 28.16 -0.11 -39.01
CA VAL A 345 27.04 0.73 -38.52
C VAL A 345 26.73 1.94 -39.41
N THR A 346 27.50 2.14 -40.50
CA THR A 346 27.41 3.35 -41.34
C THR A 346 26.29 3.29 -42.38
N GLU A 347 25.82 2.09 -42.71
CA GLU A 347 24.73 1.86 -43.65
C GLU A 347 23.35 2.01 -42.98
N THR A 348 22.31 2.08 -43.81
CA THR A 348 20.91 2.04 -43.36
C THR A 348 20.64 0.72 -42.65
N VAL A 349 20.01 0.79 -41.47
CA VAL A 349 19.58 -0.37 -40.70
C VAL A 349 18.09 -0.59 -40.86
N SER A 350 17.69 -1.86 -41.02
CA SER A 350 16.28 -2.23 -41.02
C SER A 350 15.84 -2.53 -39.60
N ALA A 351 15.00 -1.65 -39.03
CA ALA A 351 14.57 -1.69 -37.65
C ALA A 351 13.16 -2.27 -37.55
N THR A 352 13.00 -3.41 -36.88
CA THR A 352 11.73 -4.16 -36.78
C THR A 352 11.36 -4.46 -35.34
N VAL A 353 10.18 -4.00 -34.90
CA VAL A 353 9.62 -4.30 -33.57
C VAL A 353 9.06 -5.72 -33.53
N ASP A 354 9.22 -6.40 -32.40
CA ASP A 354 8.52 -7.65 -32.12
C ASP A 354 7.00 -7.41 -32.08
N PHE A 355 6.33 -7.85 -33.15
CA PHE A 355 4.91 -7.65 -33.36
C PHE A 355 4.06 -8.24 -32.23
N GLU A 356 4.34 -9.47 -31.80
CA GLU A 356 3.52 -10.16 -30.80
C GLU A 356 3.68 -9.49 -29.43
N SER A 357 4.91 -9.16 -29.06
CA SER A 357 5.22 -8.40 -27.83
C SER A 357 4.51 -7.04 -27.83
N ARG A 358 4.61 -6.28 -28.93
CA ARG A 358 3.94 -4.98 -29.06
C ARG A 358 2.43 -5.09 -28.97
N LEU A 359 1.85 -6.08 -29.64
CA LEU A 359 0.41 -6.27 -29.69
C LEU A 359 -0.14 -6.62 -28.30
N ASN A 360 0.50 -7.53 -27.58
CA ASN A 360 0.12 -7.88 -26.21
C ASN A 360 0.26 -6.70 -25.23
N THR A 361 1.33 -5.91 -25.34
CA THR A 361 1.48 -4.65 -24.58
C THR A 361 0.34 -3.68 -24.88
N THR A 362 -0.06 -3.57 -26.15
CA THR A 362 -1.14 -2.68 -26.60
C THR A 362 -2.52 -3.14 -26.08
N TYR A 363 -2.76 -4.46 -25.99
CA TYR A 363 -3.94 -5.03 -25.33
C TYR A 363 -4.00 -4.63 -23.86
N ASN A 364 -2.89 -4.87 -23.15
CA ASN A 364 -2.75 -4.54 -21.74
C ASN A 364 -2.87 -3.03 -21.48
N HIS A 365 -2.35 -2.18 -22.38
CA HIS A 365 -2.44 -0.72 -22.24
C HIS A 365 -3.89 -0.26 -22.33
N THR A 366 -4.60 -0.68 -23.37
CA THR A 366 -5.99 -0.27 -23.56
C THR A 366 -6.89 -0.84 -22.45
N ALA A 367 -6.63 -2.06 -22.00
CA ALA A 367 -7.32 -2.64 -20.85
C ALA A 367 -7.04 -1.87 -19.54
N THR A 368 -5.86 -1.27 -19.38
CA THR A 368 -5.52 -0.42 -18.23
C THR A 368 -6.46 0.79 -18.13
N HIS A 369 -6.76 1.46 -19.26
CA HIS A 369 -7.72 2.57 -19.28
C HIS A 369 -9.14 2.11 -18.93
N LEU A 370 -9.59 0.99 -19.50
CA LEU A 370 -10.90 0.41 -19.18
C LEU A 370 -11.02 0.02 -17.70
N LEU A 371 -9.95 -0.55 -17.13
CA LEU A 371 -9.83 -0.89 -15.72
C LEU A 371 -9.89 0.35 -14.83
N HIS A 372 -9.17 1.41 -15.18
CA HIS A 372 -9.18 2.66 -14.41
C HIS A 372 -10.59 3.26 -14.35
N ALA A 373 -11.27 3.34 -15.49
CA ALA A 373 -12.67 3.79 -15.55
C ALA A 373 -13.62 2.87 -14.75
N ALA A 374 -13.43 1.54 -14.82
CA ALA A 374 -14.23 0.58 -14.06
C ALA A 374 -14.05 0.76 -12.54
N LEU A 375 -12.80 0.94 -12.10
CA LEU A 375 -12.48 1.18 -10.69
C LEU A 375 -13.15 2.45 -10.18
N ARG A 376 -13.09 3.56 -10.94
CA ARG A 376 -13.76 4.81 -10.57
C ARG A 376 -15.28 4.65 -10.47
N LYS A 377 -15.87 3.90 -11.40
CA LYS A 377 -17.32 3.65 -11.43
C LYS A 377 -17.81 2.78 -10.25
N VAL A 378 -17.02 1.80 -9.84
CA VAL A 378 -17.39 0.86 -8.76
C VAL A 378 -17.02 1.41 -7.39
N LEU A 379 -15.81 1.95 -7.24
CA LEU A 379 -15.26 2.35 -5.95
C LEU A 379 -15.51 3.83 -5.64
N GLY A 380 -15.51 4.70 -6.65
CA GLY A 380 -15.71 6.15 -6.53
C GLY A 380 -14.64 6.99 -7.23
N ASN A 381 -14.93 8.29 -7.39
CA ASN A 381 -14.09 9.25 -8.12
C ASN A 381 -12.74 9.55 -7.47
N HIS A 382 -12.53 9.16 -6.21
CA HIS A 382 -11.27 9.30 -5.49
C HIS A 382 -10.18 8.35 -5.97
N VAL A 383 -10.54 7.35 -6.77
CA VAL A 383 -9.57 6.46 -7.41
C VAL A 383 -8.75 7.26 -8.42
N GLN A 384 -7.45 7.30 -8.17
CA GLN A 384 -6.44 7.91 -9.03
C GLN A 384 -5.27 6.96 -9.21
N GLN A 385 -4.70 6.92 -10.40
CA GLN A 385 -3.46 6.18 -10.66
C GLN A 385 -2.31 6.69 -9.76
N LYS A 386 -1.61 5.76 -9.12
CA LYS A 386 -0.39 5.97 -8.33
C LYS A 386 0.82 5.23 -8.91
N GLY A 387 0.60 4.34 -9.88
CA GLY A 387 1.63 3.62 -10.61
C GLY A 387 1.01 2.70 -11.67
N SER A 388 1.76 2.42 -12.73
CA SER A 388 1.33 1.47 -13.75
C SER A 388 2.55 0.74 -14.33
N LEU A 389 2.35 -0.53 -14.69
CA LEU A 389 3.28 -1.33 -15.48
C LEU A 389 2.44 -2.05 -16.52
N VAL A 390 2.75 -1.82 -17.79
CA VAL A 390 2.10 -2.44 -18.93
C VAL A 390 3.20 -3.14 -19.73
N SER A 391 3.27 -4.47 -19.58
CA SER A 391 4.17 -5.33 -20.34
C SER A 391 3.39 -6.26 -21.26
N PRO A 392 4.05 -7.04 -22.15
CA PRO A 392 3.37 -8.07 -22.93
C PRO A 392 2.72 -9.14 -22.04
N ASP A 393 3.33 -9.41 -20.89
CA ASP A 393 2.95 -10.54 -20.03
C ASP A 393 1.85 -10.17 -19.03
N VAL A 394 1.85 -8.93 -18.52
CA VAL A 394 0.97 -8.51 -17.43
C VAL A 394 0.68 -7.02 -17.49
N LEU A 395 -0.51 -6.62 -17.02
CA LEU A 395 -0.77 -5.25 -16.61
C LEU A 395 -0.89 -5.17 -15.09
N ARG A 396 -0.28 -4.14 -14.52
CA ARG A 396 -0.31 -3.83 -13.10
C ARG A 396 -0.76 -2.40 -12.93
N PHE A 397 -1.79 -2.19 -12.14
CA PHE A 397 -2.38 -0.88 -11.90
C PHE A 397 -2.42 -0.57 -10.41
N ASP A 398 -1.67 0.44 -9.99
CA ASP A 398 -1.61 0.91 -8.62
C ASP A 398 -2.51 2.14 -8.49
N PHE A 399 -3.45 2.16 -7.55
CA PHE A 399 -4.45 3.21 -7.43
C PHE A 399 -4.73 3.62 -5.98
N SER A 400 -5.16 4.87 -5.77
CA SER A 400 -5.57 5.35 -4.46
C SER A 400 -6.89 4.72 -4.04
N HIS A 401 -6.83 3.93 -2.98
CA HIS A 401 -8.01 3.37 -2.34
C HIS A 401 -7.66 2.96 -0.90
N PHE A 402 -8.57 3.27 0.03
CA PHE A 402 -8.29 3.19 1.47
C PHE A 402 -8.54 1.79 2.06
N ALA A 403 -9.39 0.98 1.42
CA ALA A 403 -9.77 -0.34 1.90
C ALA A 403 -9.31 -1.46 0.95
N LYS A 404 -9.48 -2.72 1.36
CA LYS A 404 -9.36 -3.87 0.46
C LYS A 404 -10.56 -3.88 -0.49
N VAL A 405 -10.32 -4.05 -1.79
CA VAL A 405 -11.41 -4.24 -2.74
C VAL A 405 -12.04 -5.61 -2.49
N THR A 406 -13.34 -5.64 -2.26
CA THR A 406 -14.08 -6.87 -1.96
C THR A 406 -14.18 -7.77 -3.19
N ASP A 407 -14.34 -9.08 -2.99
CA ASP A 407 -14.49 -10.04 -4.10
C ASP A 407 -15.70 -9.70 -5.00
N GLU A 408 -16.76 -9.10 -4.44
CA GLU A 408 -17.91 -8.63 -5.20
C GLU A 408 -17.57 -7.42 -6.08
N GLU A 409 -16.83 -6.44 -5.54
CA GLU A 409 -16.35 -5.29 -6.30
C GLU A 409 -15.37 -5.71 -7.40
N ILE A 410 -14.43 -6.62 -7.11
CA ILE A 410 -13.49 -7.18 -8.11
C ILE A 410 -14.28 -7.80 -9.27
N ARG A 411 -15.29 -8.62 -8.98
CA ARG A 411 -16.16 -9.21 -10.01
C ARG A 411 -16.89 -8.15 -10.83
N LYS A 412 -17.45 -7.12 -10.18
CA LYS A 412 -18.13 -6.02 -10.87
C LYS A 412 -17.17 -5.26 -11.80
N ILE A 413 -15.95 -4.98 -11.34
CA ILE A 413 -14.90 -4.32 -12.13
C ILE A 413 -14.56 -5.17 -13.36
N GLU A 414 -14.28 -6.45 -13.17
CA GLU A 414 -13.93 -7.37 -14.27
C GLU A 414 -15.07 -7.49 -15.31
N ILE A 415 -16.33 -7.55 -14.86
CA ILE A 415 -17.51 -7.56 -15.73
C ILE A 415 -17.58 -6.29 -16.57
N LEU A 416 -17.43 -5.10 -15.95
CA LEU A 416 -17.51 -3.81 -16.66
C LEU A 416 -16.43 -3.67 -17.73
N VAL A 417 -15.20 -4.09 -17.43
CA VAL A 417 -14.10 -4.08 -18.40
C VAL A 417 -14.42 -5.00 -19.58
N ASN A 418 -14.83 -6.24 -19.30
CA ASN A 418 -15.16 -7.18 -20.36
C ASN A 418 -16.42 -6.79 -21.15
N ASP A 419 -17.39 -6.09 -20.56
CA ASP A 419 -18.54 -5.50 -21.27
C ASP A 419 -18.08 -4.48 -22.32
N LYS A 420 -17.13 -3.61 -21.96
CA LYS A 420 -16.56 -2.62 -22.88
C LYS A 420 -15.70 -3.27 -23.97
N ILE A 421 -15.00 -4.34 -23.65
CA ILE A 421 -14.28 -5.17 -24.64
C ILE A 421 -15.29 -5.77 -25.64
N ARG A 422 -16.37 -6.39 -25.16
CA ARG A 422 -17.40 -7.01 -26.01
C ARG A 422 -18.15 -6.03 -26.92
N GLN A 423 -18.29 -4.78 -26.50
CA GLN A 423 -18.88 -3.72 -27.33
C GLN A 423 -18.04 -3.38 -28.57
N ASN A 424 -16.76 -3.80 -28.60
CA ASN A 424 -15.84 -3.58 -29.71
C ASN A 424 -15.77 -2.10 -30.16
N LEU A 425 -15.65 -1.21 -29.18
CA LEU A 425 -15.67 0.25 -29.38
C LEU A 425 -14.41 0.69 -30.12
N PRO A 426 -14.51 1.64 -31.07
CA PRO A 426 -13.34 2.24 -31.71
C PRO A 426 -12.56 3.09 -30.70
N VAL A 427 -11.24 2.91 -30.67
CA VAL A 427 -10.33 3.74 -29.86
C VAL A 427 -9.84 4.88 -30.73
N VAL A 428 -10.27 6.10 -30.39
CA VAL A 428 -9.99 7.31 -31.17
C VAL A 428 -8.87 8.09 -30.50
N ILE A 429 -7.82 8.39 -31.28
CA ILE A 429 -6.69 9.20 -30.85
C ILE A 429 -6.82 10.60 -31.45
N LYS A 430 -6.63 11.64 -30.64
CA LYS A 430 -6.64 13.04 -31.08
C LYS A 430 -5.46 13.79 -30.50
N GLU A 431 -4.87 14.69 -31.29
CA GLU A 431 -3.91 15.68 -30.81
C GLU A 431 -4.59 17.04 -30.74
N MET A 432 -4.51 17.70 -29.59
CA MET A 432 -5.19 18.98 -29.36
C MET A 432 -4.54 19.80 -28.25
N PRO A 433 -4.84 21.10 -28.13
CA PRO A 433 -4.40 21.90 -27.01
C PRO A 433 -4.85 21.32 -25.67
N LYS A 434 -3.99 21.38 -24.65
CA LYS A 434 -4.25 20.84 -23.31
C LYS A 434 -5.57 21.35 -22.71
N GLU A 435 -5.87 22.63 -22.86
CA GLU A 435 -7.10 23.22 -22.32
C GLU A 435 -8.37 22.65 -22.96
N GLU A 436 -8.33 22.35 -24.27
CA GLU A 436 -9.45 21.73 -24.97
C GLU A 436 -9.65 20.28 -24.54
N ALA A 437 -8.55 19.54 -24.35
CA ALA A 437 -8.60 18.16 -23.84
C ALA A 437 -9.26 18.11 -22.45
N LEU A 438 -8.91 19.01 -21.54
CA LEU A 438 -9.52 19.09 -20.21
C LEU A 438 -11.02 19.42 -20.28
N LYS A 439 -11.45 20.27 -21.22
CA LYS A 439 -12.88 20.58 -21.46
C LYS A 439 -13.67 19.38 -21.97
N LEU A 440 -13.02 18.45 -22.68
CA LEU A 440 -13.63 17.19 -23.10
C LEU A 440 -13.73 16.15 -21.97
N GLY A 441 -13.28 16.50 -20.76
CA GLY A 441 -13.25 15.59 -19.62
C GLY A 441 -12.04 14.66 -19.63
N ALA A 442 -10.99 14.97 -20.41
CA ALA A 442 -9.78 14.17 -20.41
C ALA A 442 -9.11 14.19 -19.04
N MET A 443 -8.91 13.01 -18.47
CA MET A 443 -8.15 12.89 -17.23
C MET A 443 -6.67 13.01 -17.53
N ALA A 444 -6.00 13.89 -16.79
CA ALA A 444 -4.54 13.98 -16.76
C ALA A 444 -4.00 13.01 -15.71
N LEU A 445 -2.94 12.26 -16.05
CA LEU A 445 -2.30 11.36 -15.11
C LEU A 445 -1.52 12.15 -14.05
N PHE A 446 -1.60 11.71 -12.81
CA PHE A 446 -0.97 12.39 -11.67
C PHE A 446 0.56 12.36 -11.79
N GLY A 447 1.20 13.53 -11.76
CA GLY A 447 2.67 13.67 -11.73
C GLY A 447 3.35 13.84 -13.09
N GLU A 448 2.61 13.76 -14.21
CA GLU A 448 3.16 14.01 -15.53
C GLU A 448 3.11 15.50 -15.92
N LYS A 449 4.18 15.99 -16.56
CA LYS A 449 4.21 17.33 -17.16
C LYS A 449 3.83 17.20 -18.63
N TYR A 450 2.70 17.78 -19.00
CA TYR A 450 2.21 17.85 -20.37
C TYR A 450 2.66 19.14 -21.04
N GLY A 451 2.99 19.06 -22.33
CA GLY A 451 3.20 20.23 -23.19
C GLY A 451 1.88 20.91 -23.58
N ASP A 452 1.97 21.94 -24.43
CA ASP A 452 0.82 22.73 -24.87
C ASP A 452 -0.14 21.92 -25.76
N VAL A 453 0.41 21.01 -26.57
CA VAL A 453 -0.34 20.03 -27.36
C VAL A 453 -0.22 18.66 -26.71
N VAL A 454 -1.34 17.97 -26.54
CA VAL A 454 -1.44 16.67 -25.86
C VAL A 454 -2.14 15.65 -26.74
N ARG A 455 -1.75 14.39 -26.57
CA ARG A 455 -2.40 13.23 -27.19
C ARG A 455 -3.49 12.70 -26.26
N VAL A 456 -4.73 12.69 -26.75
CA VAL A 456 -5.92 12.25 -26.03
C VAL A 456 -6.39 10.92 -26.62
N VAL A 457 -6.58 9.94 -25.76
CA VAL A 457 -7.12 8.62 -26.11
C VAL A 457 -8.55 8.54 -25.61
N VAL A 458 -9.48 8.36 -26.55
CA VAL A 458 -10.92 8.27 -26.31
C VAL A 458 -11.38 6.86 -26.66
N ILE A 459 -11.73 6.06 -25.66
CA ILE A 459 -12.30 4.72 -25.88
C ILE A 459 -13.83 4.80 -25.90
N ASP A 460 -14.38 5.56 -24.96
CA ASP A 460 -15.80 5.88 -24.88
C ASP A 460 -15.92 7.25 -24.20
N PRO A 461 -16.48 8.28 -24.88
CA PRO A 461 -16.59 9.63 -24.34
C PRO A 461 -17.29 9.73 -22.98
N ALA A 462 -18.18 8.79 -22.65
CA ALA A 462 -18.91 8.76 -21.39
C ALA A 462 -18.26 7.86 -20.33
N TYR A 463 -17.12 7.24 -20.63
CA TYR A 463 -16.50 6.23 -19.77
C TYR A 463 -14.99 6.40 -19.60
N SER A 464 -14.23 6.61 -20.68
CA SER A 464 -12.76 6.68 -20.65
C SER A 464 -12.24 7.66 -21.70
N VAL A 465 -11.73 8.79 -21.20
CA VAL A 465 -11.04 9.84 -21.97
C VAL A 465 -9.81 10.26 -21.18
N GLU A 466 -8.61 9.98 -21.69
CA GLU A 466 -7.36 10.18 -20.94
C GLU A 466 -6.23 10.76 -21.81
N LEU A 467 -5.33 11.53 -21.20
CA LEU A 467 -4.09 11.94 -21.83
C LEU A 467 -3.09 10.77 -21.79
N CYS A 468 -2.72 10.24 -22.96
CA CYS A 468 -1.81 9.10 -23.02
C CYS A 468 -0.96 9.13 -24.29
N GLY A 469 0.35 8.94 -24.11
CA GLY A 469 1.33 8.82 -25.18
C GLY A 469 1.58 7.38 -25.65
N GLY A 470 0.92 6.39 -25.07
CA GLY A 470 1.17 4.97 -25.35
C GLY A 470 0.54 4.43 -26.63
N THR A 471 0.85 3.16 -26.91
CA THR A 471 0.26 2.41 -28.04
C THR A 471 -1.08 1.79 -27.63
N HIS A 472 -2.10 1.91 -28.49
CA HIS A 472 -3.46 1.43 -28.22
C HIS A 472 -4.00 0.59 -29.37
N VAL A 473 -4.93 -0.30 -29.04
CA VAL A 473 -5.64 -1.09 -30.06
C VAL A 473 -6.55 -0.16 -30.84
N SER A 474 -6.89 -0.53 -32.07
CA SER A 474 -7.86 0.25 -32.84
C SER A 474 -9.29 0.06 -32.32
N HIS A 475 -9.61 -1.12 -31.77
CA HIS A 475 -10.92 -1.43 -31.20
C HIS A 475 -10.79 -2.27 -29.93
N THR A 476 -11.67 -2.05 -28.96
CA THR A 476 -11.61 -2.75 -27.66
C THR A 476 -11.77 -4.26 -27.79
N GLY A 477 -12.46 -4.77 -28.81
CA GLY A 477 -12.65 -6.21 -29.02
C GLY A 477 -11.36 -6.96 -29.35
N MET A 478 -10.32 -6.26 -29.82
CA MET A 478 -9.00 -6.86 -30.06
C MET A 478 -8.35 -7.38 -28.77
N ILE A 479 -8.72 -6.85 -27.60
CA ILE A 479 -8.20 -7.30 -26.29
C ILE A 479 -8.63 -8.76 -26.02
N GLY A 480 -9.77 -9.20 -26.57
CA GLY A 480 -10.34 -10.53 -26.39
C GLY A 480 -11.00 -10.69 -25.01
N VAL A 481 -10.20 -10.99 -24.00
CA VAL A 481 -10.67 -11.19 -22.61
C VAL A 481 -9.74 -10.47 -21.65
N PHE A 482 -10.29 -9.99 -20.54
CA PHE A 482 -9.56 -9.41 -19.42
C PHE A 482 -9.86 -10.21 -18.16
N THR A 483 -8.85 -10.53 -17.35
CA THR A 483 -9.07 -11.18 -16.04
C THR A 483 -8.12 -10.64 -14.98
N ILE A 484 -8.66 -10.37 -13.80
CA ILE A 484 -7.91 -9.96 -12.61
C ILE A 484 -7.34 -11.21 -11.95
N ILE A 485 -6.01 -11.25 -11.79
CA ILE A 485 -5.31 -12.38 -11.19
C ILE A 485 -4.97 -12.15 -9.71
N SER A 486 -4.82 -10.90 -9.30
CA SER A 486 -4.50 -10.56 -7.91
C SER A 486 -4.95 -9.15 -7.53
N GLU A 487 -5.23 -8.98 -6.24
CA GLU A 487 -5.50 -7.69 -5.59
C GLU A 487 -4.71 -7.63 -4.28
N SER A 488 -3.96 -6.54 -4.05
CA SER A 488 -3.08 -6.42 -2.89
C SER A 488 -2.86 -4.98 -2.42
N ALA A 489 -2.42 -4.82 -1.16
CA ALA A 489 -1.96 -3.54 -0.63
C ALA A 489 -0.48 -3.33 -0.97
N VAL A 490 -0.14 -2.21 -1.62
CA VAL A 490 1.26 -1.84 -1.90
C VAL A 490 1.80 -0.91 -0.82
N ALA A 491 0.97 0.03 -0.42
CA ALA A 491 1.23 0.99 0.65
C ALA A 491 -0.10 1.39 1.28
N ALA A 492 -0.05 2.03 2.44
CA ALA A 492 -1.26 2.51 3.09
C ALA A 492 -1.95 3.58 2.22
N GLY A 493 -3.21 3.32 1.83
CA GLY A 493 -3.99 4.14 0.90
C GLY A 493 -3.76 3.83 -0.59
N VAL A 494 -2.96 2.81 -0.92
CA VAL A 494 -2.65 2.40 -2.31
C VAL A 494 -2.86 0.90 -2.49
N ARG A 495 -3.74 0.55 -3.42
CA ARG A 495 -4.05 -0.83 -3.82
C ARG A 495 -3.46 -1.13 -5.19
N ARG A 496 -3.24 -2.41 -5.48
CA ARG A 496 -2.74 -2.91 -6.76
C ARG A 496 -3.67 -3.98 -7.29
N ILE A 497 -4.01 -3.84 -8.56
CA ILE A 497 -4.59 -4.92 -9.37
C ILE A 497 -3.52 -5.40 -10.35
N GLU A 498 -3.35 -6.71 -10.43
CA GLU A 498 -2.67 -7.36 -11.55
C GLU A 498 -3.70 -8.09 -12.39
N ALA A 499 -3.60 -7.94 -13.70
CA ALA A 499 -4.52 -8.54 -14.63
C ALA A 499 -3.80 -9.00 -15.91
N LEU A 500 -4.47 -9.89 -16.63
CA LEU A 500 -4.02 -10.45 -17.89
C LEU A 500 -5.05 -10.11 -18.97
N THR A 501 -4.58 -10.04 -20.22
CA THR A 501 -5.45 -9.94 -21.40
C THR A 501 -5.15 -11.00 -22.44
N GLY A 502 -6.02 -11.11 -23.45
CA GLY A 502 -5.79 -11.92 -24.64
C GLY A 502 -5.44 -13.38 -24.36
N ALA A 503 -4.42 -13.88 -25.04
CA ALA A 503 -3.98 -15.27 -24.93
C ALA A 503 -3.50 -15.66 -23.53
N SER A 504 -2.82 -14.75 -22.82
CA SER A 504 -2.33 -14.98 -21.46
C SER A 504 -3.48 -15.15 -20.47
N ALA A 505 -4.53 -14.33 -20.58
CA ALA A 505 -5.74 -14.49 -19.79
C ALA A 505 -6.49 -15.79 -20.09
N MET A 506 -6.62 -16.16 -21.37
CA MET A 506 -7.25 -17.43 -21.77
C MET A 506 -6.49 -18.65 -21.21
N ARG A 507 -5.15 -18.62 -21.23
CA ARG A 507 -4.31 -19.66 -20.64
C ARG A 507 -4.53 -19.76 -19.14
N TYR A 508 -4.51 -18.64 -18.43
CA TYR A 508 -4.76 -18.58 -16.99
C TYR A 508 -6.12 -19.18 -16.62
N ILE A 509 -7.18 -18.78 -17.32
CA ILE A 509 -8.54 -19.31 -17.10
C ILE A 509 -8.58 -20.82 -17.38
N GLY A 510 -7.97 -21.26 -18.49
CA GLY A 510 -7.88 -22.67 -18.84
C GLY A 510 -7.17 -23.52 -17.78
N GLU A 511 -6.05 -23.03 -17.23
CA GLU A 511 -5.32 -23.67 -16.14
C GLU A 511 -6.17 -23.78 -14.86
N ARG A 512 -6.92 -22.74 -14.49
CA ARG A 512 -7.84 -22.77 -13.34
C ARG A 512 -8.98 -23.77 -13.52
N ILE A 513 -9.56 -23.83 -14.72
CA ILE A 513 -10.58 -24.84 -15.05
C ILE A 513 -9.98 -26.25 -14.99
N GLY A 514 -8.74 -26.44 -15.48
CA GLY A 514 -8.01 -27.71 -15.41
C GLY A 514 -7.77 -28.16 -13.97
N GLN A 515 -7.31 -27.25 -13.11
CA GLN A 515 -7.12 -27.51 -11.67
C GLN A 515 -8.44 -27.93 -11.00
N PHE A 516 -9.55 -27.24 -11.29
CA PHE A 516 -10.86 -27.60 -10.75
C PHE A 516 -11.33 -28.99 -11.20
N LYS A 517 -11.13 -29.33 -12.49
CA LYS A 517 -11.42 -30.68 -13.00
C LYS A 517 -10.56 -31.75 -12.32
N TYR A 518 -9.28 -31.48 -12.12
CA TYR A 518 -8.38 -32.40 -11.41
C TYR A 518 -8.84 -32.66 -9.97
N ILE A 519 -9.31 -31.63 -9.26
CA ILE A 519 -9.89 -31.80 -7.91
C ILE A 519 -11.13 -32.69 -7.96
N ASN A 520 -12.03 -32.48 -8.92
CA ASN A 520 -13.22 -33.31 -9.09
C ASN A 520 -12.87 -34.80 -9.33
N GLU A 521 -11.84 -35.06 -10.14
CA GLU A 521 -11.34 -36.41 -10.39
C GLU A 521 -10.70 -37.04 -9.16
N LEU A 522 -9.85 -36.29 -8.45
CA LEU A 522 -9.16 -36.74 -7.23
C LEU A 522 -10.16 -37.11 -6.13
N LEU A 523 -11.20 -36.29 -5.94
CA LEU A 523 -12.25 -36.49 -4.95
C LEU A 523 -13.42 -37.35 -5.44
N LYS A 524 -13.40 -37.74 -6.73
CA LYS A 524 -14.48 -38.50 -7.40
C LYS A 524 -15.86 -37.89 -7.18
N THR A 525 -15.97 -36.57 -7.30
CA THR A 525 -17.18 -35.79 -7.01
C THR A 525 -17.44 -34.74 -8.09
N LYS A 526 -18.71 -34.34 -8.23
CA LYS A 526 -19.10 -33.16 -9.02
C LYS A 526 -19.16 -31.88 -8.17
N ASP A 527 -19.15 -32.04 -6.85
CA ASP A 527 -19.14 -30.96 -5.87
C ASP A 527 -17.91 -31.13 -4.96
N PRO A 528 -16.78 -30.51 -5.32
CA PRO A 528 -15.53 -30.66 -4.60
C PRO A 528 -15.56 -29.93 -3.26
N LEU A 529 -16.32 -28.83 -3.14
CA LEU A 529 -16.41 -28.07 -1.89
C LEU A 529 -17.06 -28.91 -0.80
N LYS A 530 -18.22 -29.49 -1.08
CA LYS A 530 -18.91 -30.37 -0.12
C LYS A 530 -18.09 -31.61 0.23
N ALA A 531 -17.35 -32.16 -0.73
CA ALA A 531 -16.46 -33.30 -0.47
C ALA A 531 -15.28 -32.91 0.43
N ILE A 532 -14.70 -31.72 0.25
CA ILE A 532 -13.65 -31.18 1.12
C ILE A 532 -14.18 -30.91 2.52
N GLU A 533 -15.35 -30.27 2.66
CA GLU A 533 -16.00 -30.05 3.97
C GLU A 533 -16.17 -31.36 4.72
N LYS A 534 -16.73 -32.39 4.05
CA LYS A 534 -16.88 -33.72 4.62
C LYS A 534 -15.53 -34.35 4.99
N LEU A 535 -14.50 -34.23 4.15
CA LEU A 535 -13.16 -34.74 4.47
C LEU A 535 -12.57 -34.07 5.72
N LEU A 536 -12.79 -32.78 5.92
CA LEU A 536 -12.35 -32.06 7.11
C LEU A 536 -13.12 -32.50 8.36
N GLU A 537 -14.43 -32.72 8.24
CA GLU A 537 -15.27 -33.27 9.31
C GLU A 537 -14.84 -34.70 9.68
N ASP A 538 -14.69 -35.57 8.68
CA ASP A 538 -14.25 -36.96 8.86
C ASP A 538 -12.85 -37.01 9.49
N LYS A 539 -11.93 -36.13 9.07
CA LYS A 539 -10.59 -36.00 9.67
C LYS A 539 -10.70 -35.65 11.15
N SER A 540 -11.47 -34.63 11.51
CA SER A 540 -11.64 -34.22 12.91
C SER A 540 -12.30 -35.32 13.76
N ALA A 541 -13.26 -36.05 13.20
CA ALA A 541 -13.89 -37.19 13.87
C ALA A 541 -12.92 -38.36 14.09
N LEU A 542 -12.08 -38.66 13.09
CA LEU A 542 -11.03 -39.68 13.20
C LEU A 542 -9.96 -39.30 14.21
N GLU A 543 -9.51 -38.05 14.23
CA GLU A 543 -8.55 -37.54 15.24
C GLU A 543 -9.09 -37.71 16.66
N LYS A 544 -10.35 -37.32 16.92
CA LYS A 544 -11.01 -37.56 18.22
C LYS A 544 -11.12 -39.05 18.57
N LYS A 545 -11.40 -39.90 17.58
CA LYS A 545 -11.48 -41.35 17.80
C LYS A 545 -10.12 -41.93 18.15
N ILE A 546 -9.04 -41.47 17.51
CA ILE A 546 -7.65 -41.83 17.82
C ILE A 546 -7.30 -41.42 19.24
N GLU A 547 -7.56 -40.17 19.63
CA GLU A 547 -7.33 -39.70 21.01
C GLU A 547 -8.07 -40.56 22.04
N GLY A 548 -9.33 -40.91 21.76
CA GLY A 548 -10.13 -41.78 22.61
C GLY A 548 -9.65 -43.24 22.65
N MET A 549 -8.97 -43.72 21.61
CA MET A 549 -8.33 -45.05 21.60
C MET A 549 -6.99 -45.01 22.36
N GLU A 550 -6.17 -43.99 22.15
CA GLU A 550 -4.91 -43.78 22.86
C GLU A 550 -5.14 -43.64 24.37
N ALA A 551 -6.16 -42.89 24.79
CA ALA A 551 -6.53 -42.78 26.20
C ALA A 551 -6.90 -44.13 26.83
N ARG A 552 -7.57 -45.02 26.07
CA ARG A 552 -7.90 -46.38 26.53
C ARG A 552 -6.67 -47.28 26.59
N MET A 553 -5.78 -47.20 25.60
CA MET A 553 -4.50 -47.93 25.60
C MET A 553 -3.64 -47.53 26.80
N LEU A 554 -3.56 -46.24 27.14
CA LEU A 554 -2.82 -45.79 28.33
C LEU A 554 -3.38 -46.38 29.63
N VAL A 555 -4.70 -46.49 29.76
CA VAL A 555 -5.33 -47.13 30.93
C VAL A 555 -4.97 -48.62 31.02
N GLN A 556 -4.97 -49.32 29.89
CA GLN A 556 -4.57 -50.72 29.83
C GLN A 556 -3.09 -50.88 30.21
N LEU A 557 -2.20 -50.09 29.59
CA LEU A 557 -0.77 -50.09 29.85
C LEU A 557 -0.47 -49.84 31.33
N ARG A 558 -1.16 -48.87 31.95
CA ARG A 558 -1.07 -48.61 33.39
C ARG A 558 -1.41 -49.85 34.21
N ASN A 559 -2.50 -50.54 33.89
CA ASN A 559 -2.92 -51.72 34.63
C ASN A 559 -1.93 -52.88 34.47
N GLU A 560 -1.32 -53.03 33.29
CA GLU A 560 -0.25 -54.02 33.05
C GLU A 560 1.01 -53.69 33.86
N LEU A 561 1.40 -52.40 33.93
CA LEU A 561 2.54 -51.96 34.75
C LEU A 561 2.31 -52.18 36.24
N LEU A 562 1.07 -52.01 36.72
CA LEU A 562 0.70 -52.29 38.11
C LEU A 562 0.74 -53.79 38.48
N GLN A 563 0.90 -54.69 37.51
CA GLN A 563 1.09 -56.13 37.76
C GLN A 563 2.57 -56.55 37.69
N LYS A 564 3.47 -55.62 37.34
CA LYS A 564 4.91 -55.83 37.20
C LYS A 564 5.69 -55.15 38.33
N ASP A 565 5.03 -54.86 39.44
CA ASP A 565 5.66 -54.21 40.58
C ASP A 565 6.52 -55.20 41.38
N GLU A 566 7.65 -54.71 41.86
CA GLU A 566 8.56 -55.44 42.73
C GLU A 566 8.78 -54.64 44.02
N ILE A 567 8.91 -55.33 45.16
CA ILE A 567 9.23 -54.67 46.43
C ILE A 567 10.74 -54.73 46.66
N VAL A 568 11.39 -53.57 46.72
CA VAL A 568 12.83 -53.44 46.97
C VAL A 568 13.04 -52.60 48.23
N ASN A 569 13.60 -53.19 49.28
CA ASN A 569 13.81 -52.53 50.58
C ASN A 569 12.56 -51.84 51.17
N GLY A 570 11.38 -52.38 50.91
CA GLY A 570 10.09 -51.80 51.37
C GLY A 570 9.49 -50.73 50.46
N VAL A 571 10.13 -50.41 49.33
CA VAL A 571 9.66 -49.47 48.31
C VAL A 571 9.12 -50.23 47.10
N THR A 572 7.97 -49.84 46.56
CA THR A 572 7.41 -50.42 45.33
C THR A 572 8.11 -49.88 44.10
N PHE A 573 8.75 -50.75 43.32
CA PHE A 573 9.48 -50.39 42.10
C PHE A 573 8.76 -50.92 40.86
N VAL A 574 8.56 -50.04 39.86
CA VAL A 574 8.00 -50.41 38.55
C VAL A 574 8.88 -49.82 37.46
N ALA A 575 9.42 -50.65 36.57
CA ALA A 575 10.15 -50.17 35.40
C ALA A 575 9.84 -50.97 34.16
N ASP A 576 9.57 -50.27 33.05
CA ASP A 576 9.34 -50.93 31.77
C ASP A 576 9.57 -50.01 30.57
N ILE A 577 9.74 -50.61 29.40
CA ILE A 577 9.73 -49.93 28.11
C ILE A 577 8.34 -50.11 27.50
N VAL A 578 7.67 -49.01 27.22
CA VAL A 578 6.30 -48.99 26.72
C VAL A 578 6.18 -48.28 25.38
N GLU A 579 5.08 -48.56 24.68
CA GLU A 579 4.73 -47.91 23.42
C GLU A 579 3.66 -46.84 23.65
N VAL A 580 4.01 -45.57 23.40
CA VAL A 580 3.10 -44.43 23.52
C VAL A 580 3.32 -43.45 22.36
N SER A 581 2.26 -42.73 21.99
CA SER A 581 2.23 -41.86 20.81
C SER A 581 3.03 -40.56 20.97
N ASN A 582 3.19 -40.06 22.20
CA ASN A 582 3.89 -38.80 22.48
C ASN A 582 4.44 -38.72 23.92
N PRO A 583 5.38 -37.79 24.22
CA PRO A 583 5.99 -37.66 25.54
C PRO A 583 5.01 -37.29 26.67
N ASP A 584 3.92 -36.59 26.36
CA ASP A 584 2.92 -36.22 27.37
C ASP A 584 2.08 -37.42 27.80
N ALA A 585 1.80 -38.35 26.90
CA ALA A 585 1.21 -39.65 27.21
C ALA A 585 2.11 -40.46 28.17
N LEU A 586 3.44 -40.44 27.97
CA LEU A 586 4.41 -41.07 28.87
C LEU A 586 4.40 -40.43 30.27
N LYS A 587 4.39 -39.09 30.35
CA LYS A 587 4.28 -38.36 31.63
C LYS A 587 2.97 -38.66 32.34
N LYS A 588 1.85 -38.66 31.61
CA LYS A 588 0.52 -38.95 32.15
C LYS A 588 0.45 -40.37 32.72
N LEU A 589 1.01 -41.34 32.01
CA LEU A 589 1.12 -42.72 32.50
C LEU A 589 1.90 -42.80 33.81
N CYS A 590 3.05 -42.12 33.89
CA CYS A 590 3.86 -42.05 35.10
C CYS A 590 3.13 -41.36 36.27
N PHE A 591 2.40 -40.28 36.00
CA PHE A 591 1.56 -39.60 36.99
C PHE A 591 0.39 -40.47 37.47
N ASP A 592 -0.26 -41.20 36.57
CA ASP A 592 -1.36 -42.10 36.93
C ASP A 592 -0.87 -43.24 37.84
N LEU A 593 0.35 -43.75 37.65
CA LEU A 593 0.97 -44.72 38.55
C LEU A 593 1.17 -44.16 39.97
N LYS A 594 1.58 -42.88 40.10
CA LYS A 594 1.69 -42.18 41.40
C LYS A 594 0.38 -42.22 42.20
N SER A 595 -0.77 -42.21 41.54
CA SER A 595 -2.08 -42.25 42.21
C SER A 595 -2.49 -43.64 42.72
N LYS A 596 -1.76 -44.69 42.37
CA LYS A 596 -2.11 -46.10 42.64
C LYS A 596 -1.08 -46.85 43.48
N LEU A 597 0.12 -46.32 43.61
CA LEU A 597 1.23 -46.91 44.36
C LEU A 597 1.56 -46.05 45.58
N ASN A 598 1.88 -46.69 46.72
CA ASN A 598 2.41 -46.03 47.92
C ASN A 598 3.92 -46.29 47.99
N ASP A 599 4.70 -45.36 48.53
CA ASP A 599 6.15 -45.46 48.73
C ASP A 599 6.86 -46.11 47.52
N PHE A 600 6.92 -45.40 46.40
CA PHE A 600 7.21 -46.00 45.09
C PHE A 600 8.27 -45.24 44.27
N VAL A 601 8.90 -45.99 43.35
CA VAL A 601 9.73 -45.46 42.26
C VAL A 601 9.28 -46.10 40.95
N ALA A 602 8.85 -45.27 39.99
CA ALA A 602 8.43 -45.70 38.66
C ALA A 602 9.36 -45.13 37.58
N VAL A 603 9.88 -45.97 36.69
CA VAL A 603 10.73 -45.56 35.56
C VAL A 603 10.14 -46.13 34.27
N VAL A 604 9.50 -45.27 33.47
CA VAL A 604 8.85 -45.69 32.23
C VAL A 604 9.58 -45.07 31.03
N CYS A 605 10.02 -45.92 30.12
CA CYS A 605 10.76 -45.52 28.93
C CYS A 605 9.91 -45.73 27.67
N ALA A 606 10.06 -44.90 26.64
CA ALA A 606 9.44 -45.11 25.34
C ALA A 606 10.36 -44.67 24.20
N ASN A 607 10.29 -45.38 23.07
CA ASN A 607 10.91 -44.93 21.83
C ASN A 607 9.88 -44.21 20.97
N ILE A 608 10.01 -42.89 20.83
CA ILE A 608 9.06 -42.05 20.09
C ILE A 608 9.81 -41.46 18.90
N GLY A 609 9.48 -41.93 17.70
CA GLY A 609 10.11 -41.45 16.46
C GLY A 609 11.62 -41.70 16.39
N GLY A 610 12.10 -42.81 16.97
CA GLY A 610 13.53 -43.17 16.99
C GLY A 610 14.35 -42.48 18.08
N LYS A 611 13.71 -41.72 18.99
CA LYS A 611 14.37 -41.07 20.13
C LYS A 611 13.90 -41.69 21.44
N PRO A 612 14.81 -41.94 22.39
CA PRO A 612 14.45 -42.44 23.71
C PRO A 612 13.87 -41.30 24.56
N PHE A 613 12.74 -41.57 25.20
CA PHE A 613 12.13 -40.73 26.22
C PHE A 613 12.01 -41.53 27.51
N VAL A 614 12.21 -40.85 28.63
CA VAL A 614 12.16 -41.46 29.97
C VAL A 614 11.32 -40.55 30.86
N ALA A 615 10.35 -41.13 31.55
CA ALA A 615 9.59 -40.49 32.61
C ALA A 615 9.86 -41.21 33.93
N ILE A 616 10.20 -40.45 34.96
CA ILE A 616 10.51 -40.97 36.30
C ILE A 616 9.52 -40.35 37.29
N GLY A 617 8.89 -41.19 38.08
CA GLY A 617 7.98 -40.80 39.17
C GLY A 617 8.49 -41.37 40.48
N ILE A 618 8.54 -40.55 41.52
CA ILE A 618 9.02 -40.92 42.86
C ILE A 618 7.98 -40.40 43.87
N SER A 619 7.70 -41.15 44.93
CA SER A 619 6.87 -40.66 46.03
C SER A 619 7.55 -39.50 46.77
N ASP A 620 6.75 -38.57 47.30
CA ASP A 620 7.27 -37.41 48.05
C ASP A 620 7.68 -37.79 49.49
N THR A 621 7.50 -39.07 49.86
CA THR A 621 7.84 -39.67 51.15
C THR A 621 8.59 -40.98 50.93
#